data_AF-A0A7S4NPY3-F1
#
_entry.id   AF-A0A7S4NPY3-F1
#
_cell.length_a   1.000
_cell.length_b   1.000
_cell.length_c   1.000
_cell.angle_alpha   90.00
_cell.angle_beta   90.00
_cell.angle_gamma   90.00
#
_symmetry.space_group_name_H-M   'P 1'
#
loop_
_entity.id
_entity.type
_entity.pdbx_description
1 polymer ?
#
loop_
_entity_poly.entity_id
_entity_poly.type
_entity_poly.pdbx_seq_one_letter_code
_entity_poly.pdbx_strand_id
1 'polypeptide(L)'
;FIEGELPGVYPSNLLRSHSSDFQRPVHLVGYVPSPAHSLHIQLSPSSSSSASFSLTNSFLLPKSGGITFVNPSNTPHTPSSNNMTTDNNDPYCCGCPLPPSLSSRLFSLFAHQLRHLFGVDNSNNNIFQPVLVQETNTEPGVVFLSEWEIDNLVRKRIVEYYTDAVGTLHSLDVVLSHFPNIVVPDEIKEEAEEAVALLRKVRVLFNEEKYEDSVFVAKQALNHASKSYLSENIISQLYFPAEHRLAIFLPLLLPILLPVFVKLLAELKKMKQKNKKEKK
;
A
#
# COMPACT_ATOMS: atom_id res chain seq x y z
N PHE A 1 -10.69 5.81 22.23
CA PHE A 1 -11.95 6.30 21.63
C PHE A 1 -12.04 7.79 21.86
N ILE A 2 -12.31 8.54 20.78
CA ILE A 2 -12.17 9.99 20.56
C ILE A 2 -10.92 10.27 19.71
N GLU A 3 -11.12 10.04 18.41
CA GLU A 3 -10.33 10.64 17.33
C GLU A 3 -10.64 12.14 17.32
N GLY A 4 -9.62 12.96 17.57
CA GLY A 4 -9.59 14.34 17.11
C GLY A 4 -9.06 14.34 15.69
N GLU A 5 -9.92 14.61 14.72
CA GLU A 5 -9.53 14.89 13.35
C GLU A 5 -8.57 16.09 13.32
N LEU A 6 -7.32 15.83 12.96
CA LEU A 6 -6.41 16.85 12.42
C LEU A 6 -6.64 16.91 10.90
N PRO A 7 -6.81 18.11 10.32
CA PRO A 7 -7.19 18.24 8.92
C PRO A 7 -5.98 17.97 7.99
N GLY A 8 -6.14 17.01 7.08
CA GLY A 8 -5.73 17.19 5.69
C GLY A 8 -4.26 17.11 5.30
N VAL A 9 -3.34 16.59 6.11
CA VAL A 9 -1.90 16.46 5.72
C VAL A 9 -1.30 15.12 6.11
N TYR A 10 -1.96 14.02 5.74
CA TYR A 10 -1.26 12.75 5.63
C TYR A 10 -1.19 12.42 4.14
N PRO A 11 0.01 12.36 3.53
CA PRO A 11 0.15 11.63 2.28
C PRO A 11 -0.43 10.24 2.52
N SER A 12 -1.53 9.91 1.85
CA SER A 12 -2.18 8.58 1.87
C SER A 12 -1.21 7.44 1.49
N ASN A 13 0.00 7.80 1.08
CA ASN A 13 1.08 6.96 0.61
C ASN A 13 2.18 6.74 1.67
N LEU A 14 2.09 7.30 2.89
CA LEU A 14 3.11 7.08 3.95
C LEU A 14 3.22 5.63 4.43
N LEU A 15 2.15 4.83 4.26
CA LEU A 15 2.18 3.38 4.48
C LEU A 15 2.78 2.59 3.29
N ARG A 16 3.26 3.27 2.23
CA ARG A 16 3.83 2.65 1.00
C ARG A 16 5.29 2.23 1.19
N SER A 17 6.02 2.84 2.11
CA SER A 17 7.49 2.75 2.17
C SER A 17 8.06 1.94 3.33
N HIS A 18 7.27 1.67 4.38
CA HIS A 18 7.70 0.81 5.50
C HIS A 18 7.39 -0.68 5.28
N SER A 19 6.88 -1.06 4.12
CA SER A 19 6.65 -2.46 3.75
C SER A 19 7.70 -2.92 2.75
N SER A 20 8.97 -2.94 3.16
CA SER A 20 10.05 -3.54 2.36
C SER A 20 9.92 -5.06 2.21
N ASP A 21 9.03 -5.74 2.96
CA ASP A 21 8.95 -7.22 2.98
C ASP A 21 7.56 -7.84 2.88
N PHE A 22 6.46 -7.08 2.77
CA PHE A 22 5.16 -7.69 2.47
C PHE A 22 4.99 -7.78 0.95
N GLN A 23 5.39 -8.91 0.38
CA GLN A 23 4.77 -9.40 -0.86
C GLN A 23 3.26 -9.37 -0.63
N ARG A 24 2.56 -8.39 -1.24
CA ARG A 24 1.10 -8.40 -1.26
C ARG A 24 0.71 -9.34 -2.39
N PRO A 25 0.24 -10.57 -2.09
CA PRO A 25 -0.18 -11.47 -3.13
C PRO A 25 -1.34 -10.84 -3.91
N VAL A 26 -1.28 -10.94 -5.23
CA VAL A 26 -2.43 -10.64 -6.09
C VAL A 26 -3.26 -11.91 -6.20
N HIS A 27 -4.50 -11.85 -5.74
CA HIS A 27 -5.43 -12.98 -5.79
C HIS A 27 -6.29 -12.91 -7.06
N LEU A 28 -6.19 -13.91 -7.92
CA LEU A 28 -7.04 -14.07 -9.09
C LEU A 28 -7.89 -15.32 -8.87
N VAL A 29 -9.18 -15.12 -8.63
CA VAL A 29 -10.10 -16.19 -8.22
C VAL A 29 -11.14 -16.39 -9.32
N GLY A 30 -11.17 -17.59 -9.88
CA GLY A 30 -12.23 -18.05 -10.78
C GLY A 30 -13.19 -18.94 -10.01
N TYR A 31 -14.43 -18.49 -9.82
CA TYR A 31 -15.48 -19.31 -9.23
C TYR A 31 -16.37 -19.90 -10.32
N VAL A 32 -16.50 -21.22 -10.32
CA VAL A 32 -17.35 -21.97 -11.26
C VAL A 32 -18.51 -22.56 -10.48
N PRO A 33 -19.70 -21.93 -10.50
CA PRO A 33 -20.88 -22.50 -9.84
C PRO A 33 -21.37 -23.76 -10.53
N SER A 34 -22.17 -24.55 -9.80
CA SER A 34 -22.96 -25.64 -10.40
C SER A 34 -23.90 -25.07 -11.48
N PRO A 35 -24.17 -25.80 -12.57
CA PRO A 35 -25.05 -25.30 -13.63
C PRO A 35 -26.49 -25.01 -13.19
N ALA A 36 -26.93 -25.58 -12.06
CA ALA A 36 -28.21 -25.27 -11.43
C ALA A 36 -28.25 -23.90 -10.72
N HIS A 37 -27.08 -23.31 -10.42
CA HIS A 37 -26.93 -22.09 -9.62
C HIS A 37 -26.04 -21.05 -10.34
N SER A 38 -26.38 -20.66 -11.57
CA SER A 38 -25.64 -19.64 -12.33
C SER A 38 -25.64 -18.28 -11.63
N LEU A 39 -24.45 -17.70 -11.44
CA LEU A 39 -24.29 -16.39 -10.79
C LEU A 39 -24.11 -15.29 -11.84
N HIS A 40 -24.80 -14.16 -11.68
CA HIS A 40 -24.65 -12.99 -12.56
C HIS A 40 -24.45 -11.72 -11.74
N ILE A 41 -23.42 -10.94 -12.06
CA ILE A 41 -23.23 -9.61 -11.50
C ILE A 41 -24.19 -8.63 -12.18
N GLN A 42 -25.02 -7.97 -11.39
CA GLN A 42 -25.90 -6.89 -11.83
C GLN A 42 -25.22 -5.54 -11.61
N LEU A 43 -25.14 -4.73 -12.66
CA LEU A 43 -24.76 -3.32 -12.56
C LEU A 43 -25.97 -2.53 -12.03
N SER A 44 -25.72 -1.47 -11.24
CA SER A 44 -26.75 -0.70 -10.52
C SER A 44 -28.05 -0.53 -11.29
N PRO A 45 -29.22 -0.62 -10.63
CA PRO A 45 -30.51 -0.48 -11.30
C PRO A 45 -30.61 0.95 -11.85
N SER A 46 -30.38 1.12 -13.15
CA SER A 46 -30.79 2.34 -13.84
C SER A 46 -32.32 2.41 -13.74
N SER A 47 -32.86 3.61 -13.64
CA SER A 47 -34.30 3.90 -13.48
C SER A 47 -35.19 3.42 -14.64
N SER A 48 -34.64 2.67 -15.60
CA SER A 48 -35.33 1.96 -16.67
C SER A 48 -35.37 0.46 -16.35
N SER A 49 -36.54 -0.14 -16.50
CA SER A 49 -36.98 -1.48 -16.07
C SER A 49 -36.26 -2.70 -16.66
N SER A 50 -34.95 -2.62 -16.96
CA SER A 50 -34.12 -3.71 -17.46
C SER A 50 -32.84 -3.80 -16.62
N ALA A 51 -32.70 -4.86 -15.83
CA ALA A 51 -31.47 -5.11 -15.08
C ALA A 51 -30.29 -5.27 -16.06
N SER A 52 -29.33 -4.35 -16.05
CA SER A 52 -28.11 -4.45 -16.85
C SER A 52 -27.12 -5.40 -16.17
N PHE A 53 -26.83 -6.54 -16.80
CA PHE A 53 -25.85 -7.51 -16.32
C PHE A 53 -24.44 -7.21 -16.83
N SER A 54 -23.43 -7.55 -16.04
CA SER A 54 -22.03 -7.45 -16.45
C SER A 54 -21.71 -8.46 -17.55
N LEU A 55 -21.07 -8.00 -18.63
CA LEU A 55 -20.64 -8.83 -19.77
C LEU A 55 -19.52 -9.81 -19.41
N THR A 56 -18.61 -9.39 -18.53
CA THR A 56 -17.44 -10.19 -18.11
C THR A 56 -17.69 -11.01 -16.86
N ASN A 57 -18.77 -10.72 -16.11
CA ASN A 57 -19.11 -11.37 -14.85
C ASN A 57 -17.93 -11.42 -13.87
N SER A 58 -17.12 -10.35 -13.88
CA SER A 58 -15.93 -10.21 -13.05
C SER A 58 -15.83 -8.81 -12.49
N PHE A 59 -15.14 -8.68 -11.35
CA PHE A 59 -14.83 -7.39 -10.74
C PHE A 59 -13.44 -7.41 -10.12
N LEU A 60 -12.85 -6.22 -10.00
CA LEU A 60 -11.53 -6.00 -9.42
C LEU A 60 -11.67 -5.42 -8.02
N LEU A 61 -10.90 -5.98 -7.10
CA LEU A 61 -10.69 -5.43 -5.76
C LEU A 61 -9.35 -4.69 -5.75
N PRO A 62 -9.35 -3.35 -5.60
CA PRO A 62 -8.12 -2.57 -5.53
C PRO A 62 -7.17 -3.16 -4.49
N LYS A 63 -5.92 -3.40 -4.89
CA LYS A 63 -4.83 -3.93 -4.03
C LYS A 63 -4.98 -5.38 -3.57
N SER A 64 -6.06 -6.09 -3.93
CA SER A 64 -6.26 -7.50 -3.57
C SER A 64 -6.28 -8.42 -4.80
N GLY A 65 -6.78 -7.95 -5.95
CA GLY A 65 -6.80 -8.72 -7.19
C GLY A 65 -8.17 -8.74 -7.87
N GLY A 66 -8.55 -9.86 -8.48
CA GLY A 66 -9.75 -9.98 -9.30
C GLY A 66 -10.55 -11.24 -9.02
N ILE A 67 -11.87 -11.12 -9.09
CA ILE A 67 -12.81 -12.24 -8.92
C ILE A 67 -13.65 -12.35 -10.20
N THR A 68 -13.72 -13.56 -10.74
CA THR A 68 -14.44 -13.87 -11.97
C THR A 68 -15.38 -15.04 -11.75
N PHE A 69 -16.66 -14.86 -12.07
CA PHE A 69 -17.66 -15.92 -12.03
C PHE A 69 -17.85 -16.51 -13.44
N VAL A 70 -17.65 -17.82 -13.57
CA VAL A 70 -17.81 -18.50 -14.86
C VAL A 70 -18.88 -19.57 -14.76
N ASN A 71 -20.04 -19.24 -15.29
CA ASN A 71 -21.16 -20.18 -15.34
C ASN A 71 -20.88 -21.23 -16.42
N PRO A 72 -20.86 -22.53 -16.09
CA PRO A 72 -20.71 -23.59 -17.07
C PRO A 72 -21.94 -23.58 -18.01
N SER A 73 -21.71 -23.74 -19.31
CA SER A 73 -22.80 -23.94 -20.26
C SER A 73 -23.42 -25.32 -20.04
N ASN A 74 -24.75 -25.41 -19.98
CA ASN A 74 -25.53 -26.65 -20.01
C ASN A 74 -25.44 -27.36 -21.38
N THR A 75 -24.30 -27.31 -22.05
CA THR A 75 -24.10 -28.07 -23.28
C THR A 75 -23.89 -29.52 -22.87
N PRO A 76 -24.85 -30.42 -23.16
CA PRO A 76 -24.63 -31.84 -22.94
C PRO A 76 -23.35 -32.22 -23.68
N HIS A 77 -22.38 -32.77 -22.95
CA HIS A 77 -21.26 -33.46 -23.58
C HIS A 77 -21.89 -34.53 -24.47
N THR A 78 -21.89 -34.34 -25.78
CA THR A 78 -22.15 -35.46 -26.69
C THR A 78 -21.03 -36.44 -26.40
N PRO A 79 -21.30 -37.63 -25.86
CA PRO A 79 -20.26 -38.61 -25.65
C PRO A 79 -19.63 -38.83 -27.01
N SER A 80 -18.34 -38.51 -27.13
CA SER A 80 -17.54 -38.93 -28.27
C SER A 80 -17.75 -40.43 -28.38
N SER A 81 -18.43 -40.84 -29.44
CA SER A 81 -18.73 -42.24 -29.69
C SER A 81 -17.41 -43.01 -29.67
N ASN A 82 -17.20 -43.82 -28.64
CA ASN A 82 -17.28 -45.26 -28.80
C ASN A 82 -16.93 -45.96 -27.49
N ASN A 83 -17.84 -46.86 -27.11
CA ASN A 83 -17.68 -48.01 -26.22
C ASN A 83 -18.02 -47.77 -24.72
N MET A 84 -19.28 -48.12 -24.40
CA MET A 84 -19.74 -48.95 -23.27
C MET A 84 -18.77 -49.06 -22.07
N THR A 85 -19.16 -48.72 -20.84
CA THR A 85 -20.21 -49.40 -20.09
C THR A 85 -20.99 -48.48 -19.16
N THR A 86 -22.26 -48.80 -19.03
CA THR A 86 -23.23 -48.32 -18.05
C THR A 86 -22.72 -48.49 -16.61
N ASP A 87 -22.50 -47.38 -15.93
CA ASP A 87 -22.95 -47.22 -14.55
C ASP A 87 -23.61 -45.84 -14.42
N ASN A 88 -24.88 -45.88 -14.06
CA ASN A 88 -25.74 -44.72 -13.90
C ASN A 88 -25.47 -44.09 -12.53
N ASN A 89 -25.34 -42.76 -12.52
CA ASN A 89 -25.53 -41.82 -11.41
C ASN A 89 -24.31 -40.95 -11.06
N ASP A 90 -23.72 -40.27 -12.05
CA ASP A 90 -23.07 -38.98 -11.82
C ASP A 90 -23.36 -38.04 -13.00
N PRO A 91 -24.36 -37.13 -12.90
CA PRO A 91 -24.66 -36.15 -13.94
C PRO A 91 -23.62 -35.02 -14.03
N TYR A 92 -22.58 -35.07 -13.20
CA TYR A 92 -21.48 -34.13 -13.18
C TYR A 92 -20.18 -34.93 -13.20
N CYS A 93 -19.44 -34.83 -14.30
CA CYS A 93 -18.06 -35.32 -14.36
C CYS A 93 -17.20 -34.42 -13.44
N CYS A 94 -17.24 -34.67 -12.13
CA CYS A 94 -16.41 -34.04 -11.11
C CYS A 94 -14.96 -34.51 -11.28
N GLY A 95 -14.28 -34.02 -12.31
CA GLY A 95 -12.94 -34.45 -12.67
C GLY A 95 -12.58 -34.25 -14.14
N CYS A 96 -13.55 -33.92 -15.00
CA CYS A 96 -13.26 -33.54 -16.37
C CYS A 96 -12.51 -32.19 -16.38
N PRO A 97 -11.37 -32.06 -17.08
CA PRO A 97 -10.68 -30.78 -17.22
C PRO A 97 -11.64 -29.74 -17.80
N LEU A 98 -11.59 -28.50 -17.30
CA LEU A 98 -12.45 -27.43 -17.80
C LEU A 98 -12.33 -27.35 -19.33
N PRO A 99 -13.44 -27.15 -20.06
CA PRO A 99 -13.38 -27.07 -21.52
C PRO A 99 -12.36 -26.00 -21.93
N PRO A 100 -11.53 -26.26 -22.96
CA PRO A 100 -10.41 -25.40 -23.33
C PRO A 100 -10.84 -23.97 -23.70
N SER A 101 -12.10 -23.81 -24.13
CA SER A 101 -12.72 -22.51 -24.40
C SER A 101 -13.00 -21.68 -23.15
N LEU A 102 -13.23 -22.33 -22.01
CA LEU A 102 -13.54 -21.69 -20.74
C LEU A 102 -12.25 -21.31 -20.01
N SER A 103 -11.24 -22.19 -20.04
CA SER A 103 -9.92 -21.87 -19.50
C SER A 103 -9.26 -20.71 -20.24
N SER A 104 -9.31 -20.67 -21.57
CA SER A 104 -8.77 -19.56 -22.36
C SER A 104 -9.45 -18.22 -22.04
N ARG A 105 -10.79 -18.22 -21.86
CA ARG A 105 -11.55 -17.04 -21.43
C ARG A 105 -11.20 -16.58 -20.01
N LEU A 106 -10.98 -17.52 -19.09
CA LEU A 106 -10.56 -17.18 -17.73
C LEU A 106 -9.18 -16.51 -17.70
N PHE A 107 -8.21 -17.11 -18.39
CA PHE A 107 -6.86 -16.58 -18.43
C PHE A 107 -6.78 -15.23 -19.18
N SER A 108 -7.60 -15.00 -20.20
CA SER A 108 -7.66 -13.69 -20.86
C SER A 108 -8.23 -12.61 -19.95
N LEU A 109 -9.25 -12.91 -19.15
CA LEU A 109 -9.78 -11.99 -18.14
C LEU A 109 -8.75 -11.70 -17.06
N PHE A 110 -8.05 -12.72 -16.57
CA PHE A 110 -6.99 -12.55 -15.59
C PHE A 110 -5.82 -11.72 -16.12
N ALA A 111 -5.42 -11.93 -17.38
CA ALA A 111 -4.38 -11.11 -18.00
C ALA A 111 -4.82 -9.64 -18.11
N HIS A 112 -6.08 -9.38 -18.48
CA HIS A 112 -6.62 -8.03 -18.54
C HIS A 112 -6.67 -7.37 -17.14
N GLN A 113 -7.14 -8.13 -16.13
CA GLN A 113 -7.15 -7.69 -14.74
C GLN A 113 -5.75 -7.35 -14.24
N LEU A 114 -4.74 -8.16 -14.57
CA LEU A 114 -3.36 -7.88 -14.23
C LEU A 114 -2.84 -6.61 -14.90
N ARG A 115 -3.09 -6.40 -16.20
CA ARG A 115 -2.71 -5.17 -16.90
C ARG A 115 -3.29 -3.92 -16.23
N HIS A 116 -4.57 -3.97 -15.88
CA HIS A 116 -5.23 -2.89 -15.16
C HIS A 116 -4.62 -2.67 -13.76
N LEU A 117 -4.31 -3.74 -13.02
CA LEU A 117 -3.65 -3.64 -11.71
C LEU A 117 -2.22 -3.09 -11.80
N PHE A 118 -1.50 -3.35 -12.89
CA PHE A 118 -0.21 -2.74 -13.19
C PHE A 118 -0.31 -1.29 -13.65
N GLY A 119 -1.52 -0.77 -13.87
CA GLY A 119 -1.77 0.60 -14.34
C GLY A 119 -1.50 0.79 -15.84
N VAL A 120 -1.54 -0.30 -16.61
CA VAL A 120 -1.51 -0.29 -18.07
C VAL A 120 -2.95 -0.14 -18.55
N ASP A 121 -3.42 1.10 -18.59
CA ASP A 121 -4.76 1.41 -19.08
C ASP A 121 -4.74 1.45 -20.61
N ASN A 122 -5.53 0.59 -21.23
CA ASN A 122 -5.80 0.69 -22.67
C ASN A 122 -6.66 1.94 -22.88
N SER A 123 -6.03 3.06 -23.25
CA SER A 123 -6.64 4.35 -23.58
C SER A 123 -7.49 4.32 -24.88
N ASN A 124 -8.27 3.26 -25.06
CA ASN A 124 -9.32 3.16 -26.07
C ASN A 124 -10.65 2.89 -25.36
N ASN A 125 -11.12 3.88 -24.60
CA ASN A 125 -12.49 4.22 -24.12
C ASN A 125 -13.65 3.19 -24.13
N ASN A 126 -13.41 1.89 -24.15
CA ASN A 126 -14.38 0.82 -24.05
C ASN A 126 -13.93 -0.10 -22.90
N ILE A 127 -13.99 0.44 -21.68
CA ILE A 127 -13.50 -0.16 -20.43
C ILE A 127 -14.15 -1.53 -20.11
N PHE A 128 -15.13 -1.99 -20.88
CA PHE A 128 -15.77 -3.31 -20.69
C PHE A 128 -16.14 -4.04 -21.99
N GLN A 129 -15.45 -3.77 -23.09
CA GLN A 129 -15.37 -4.83 -24.09
C GLN A 129 -14.20 -5.71 -23.66
N PRO A 130 -14.41 -7.00 -23.30
CA PRO A 130 -13.31 -7.92 -23.49
C PRO A 130 -12.89 -7.65 -24.92
N VAL A 131 -11.65 -7.19 -25.13
CA VAL A 131 -11.01 -7.41 -26.42
C VAL A 131 -11.20 -8.90 -26.57
N LEU A 132 -12.23 -9.29 -27.35
CA LEU A 132 -12.22 -10.55 -28.03
C LEU A 132 -10.82 -10.50 -28.60
N VAL A 133 -9.96 -11.33 -28.05
CA VAL A 133 -8.72 -11.70 -28.71
C VAL A 133 -9.26 -12.13 -30.06
N GLN A 134 -9.30 -11.18 -30.99
CA GLN A 134 -9.46 -11.47 -32.38
C GLN A 134 -8.33 -12.45 -32.53
N GLU A 135 -8.70 -13.69 -32.82
CA GLU A 135 -7.79 -14.72 -33.24
C GLU A 135 -7.09 -14.19 -34.49
N THR A 136 -6.23 -13.18 -34.32
CA THR A 136 -5.07 -13.01 -35.15
C THR A 136 -4.38 -14.34 -35.00
N ASN A 137 -4.09 -14.97 -36.12
CA ASN A 137 -3.55 -16.33 -36.28
C ASN A 137 -2.16 -16.53 -35.62
N THR A 138 -1.87 -15.79 -34.57
CA THR A 138 -0.73 -15.86 -33.68
C THR A 138 -1.19 -16.64 -32.46
N GLU A 139 -0.65 -17.85 -32.33
CA GLU A 139 -0.61 -18.74 -31.16
C GLU A 139 -1.36 -18.23 -29.90
N PRO A 140 -2.37 -18.97 -29.41
CA PRO A 140 -3.11 -18.59 -28.21
C PRO A 140 -2.20 -18.66 -26.99
N GLY A 141 -1.74 -17.53 -26.46
CA GLY A 141 -1.09 -17.60 -25.14
C GLY A 141 -0.22 -16.46 -24.65
N VAL A 142 0.05 -15.39 -25.39
CA VAL A 142 1.01 -14.40 -24.88
C VAL A 142 0.50 -12.97 -24.92
N VAL A 143 0.09 -12.49 -23.74
CA VAL A 143 -0.20 -11.09 -23.48
C VAL A 143 1.13 -10.38 -23.23
N PHE A 144 1.77 -9.90 -24.30
CA PHE A 144 2.97 -9.07 -24.19
C PHE A 144 2.60 -7.63 -23.79
N LEU A 145 3.44 -7.01 -22.97
CA LEU A 145 3.47 -5.56 -22.81
C LEU A 145 4.29 -4.99 -23.95
N SER A 146 3.75 -3.98 -24.63
CA SER A 146 4.45 -3.26 -25.68
C SER A 146 5.55 -2.39 -25.06
N GLU A 147 6.62 -2.11 -25.81
CA GLU A 147 7.73 -1.28 -25.33
C GLU A 147 7.27 0.10 -24.84
N TRP A 148 6.37 0.76 -25.57
CA TRP A 148 5.81 2.05 -25.18
C TRP A 148 4.98 1.98 -23.88
N GLU A 149 4.35 0.84 -23.60
CA GLU A 149 3.58 0.65 -22.35
C GLU A 149 4.53 0.56 -21.17
N ILE A 150 5.65 -0.15 -21.35
CA ILE A 150 6.72 -0.25 -20.35
C ILE A 150 7.33 1.14 -20.11
N ASP A 151 7.67 1.87 -21.17
CA ASP A 151 8.22 3.23 -21.05
C ASP A 151 7.28 4.18 -20.28
N ASN A 152 5.98 4.13 -20.59
CA ASN A 152 4.99 4.94 -19.90
C ASN A 152 4.89 4.56 -18.41
N LEU A 153 4.90 3.26 -18.09
CA LEU A 153 4.92 2.78 -16.71
C LEU A 153 6.15 3.26 -15.94
N VAL A 154 7.33 3.19 -16.56
CA VAL A 154 8.59 3.65 -15.94
C VAL A 154 8.51 5.14 -15.65
N ARG A 155 8.09 5.97 -16.62
CA ARG A 155 7.95 7.41 -16.44
C ARG A 155 6.93 7.77 -15.35
N LYS A 156 5.76 7.12 -15.36
CA LYS A 156 4.75 7.29 -14.31
C LYS A 156 5.32 6.96 -12.93
N ARG A 157 6.06 5.86 -12.82
CA ARG A 157 6.68 5.43 -11.56
C ARG A 157 7.76 6.38 -11.07
N ILE A 158 8.56 6.96 -11.96
CA ILE A 158 9.54 8.00 -11.60
C ILE A 158 8.82 9.19 -10.96
N VAL A 159 7.76 9.70 -11.61
CA VAL A 159 6.98 10.83 -11.10
C VAL A 159 6.37 10.50 -9.74
N GLU A 160 5.72 9.33 -9.61
CA GLU A 160 5.13 8.90 -8.35
C GLU A 160 6.15 8.83 -7.20
N TYR A 161 7.29 8.17 -7.42
CA TYR A 161 8.33 8.07 -6.38
C TYR A 161 8.93 9.44 -6.04
N TYR A 162 9.13 10.30 -7.04
CA TYR A 162 9.63 11.65 -6.82
C TYR A 162 8.64 12.47 -6.00
N THR A 163 7.36 12.48 -6.35
CA THR A 163 6.32 13.22 -5.63
C THR A 163 6.09 12.68 -4.23
N ASP A 164 6.09 11.36 -4.05
CA ASP A 164 5.93 10.73 -2.74
C ASP A 164 7.12 11.05 -1.83
N ALA A 165 8.35 11.03 -2.35
CA ALA A 165 9.55 11.37 -1.60
C ALA A 165 9.54 12.84 -1.15
N VAL A 166 9.21 13.76 -2.06
CA VAL A 166 9.07 15.19 -1.74
C VAL A 166 7.96 15.41 -0.71
N GLY A 167 6.80 14.77 -0.88
CA GLY A 167 5.70 14.87 0.09
C GLY A 167 6.06 14.31 1.46
N THR A 168 6.87 13.25 1.52
CA THR A 168 7.36 12.67 2.77
C THR A 168 8.35 13.60 3.49
N LEU A 169 9.30 14.18 2.75
CA LEU A 169 10.22 15.18 3.30
C LEU A 169 9.49 16.45 3.77
N HIS A 170 8.46 16.87 3.04
CA HIS A 170 7.63 17.99 3.47
C HIS A 170 6.84 17.66 4.76
N SER A 171 6.32 16.43 4.86
CA SER A 171 5.66 15.97 6.08
C SER A 171 6.63 15.93 7.27
N LEU A 172 7.88 15.54 7.04
CA LEU A 172 8.95 15.61 8.04
C LEU A 172 9.21 17.06 8.49
N ASP A 173 9.35 17.99 7.56
CA ASP A 173 9.54 19.42 7.86
C ASP A 173 8.39 19.98 8.71
N VAL A 174 7.14 19.66 8.34
CA VAL A 174 5.95 20.05 9.11
C VAL A 174 5.98 19.45 10.52
N VAL A 175 6.38 18.19 10.70
CA VAL A 175 6.49 17.58 12.03
C VAL A 175 7.56 18.28 12.86
N LEU A 176 8.75 18.52 12.29
CA LEU A 176 9.85 19.18 13.00
C LEU A 176 9.52 20.64 13.36
N SER A 177 8.76 21.35 12.54
CA SER A 177 8.34 22.73 12.82
C SER A 177 7.34 22.83 13.97
N HIS A 178 6.45 21.85 14.11
CA HIS A 178 5.43 21.84 15.17
C HIS A 178 5.98 21.43 16.54
N PHE A 179 7.07 20.68 16.57
CA PHE A 179 7.70 20.19 17.80
C PHE A 179 9.16 20.66 17.90
N PRO A 180 9.41 21.96 18.11
CA PRO A 180 10.76 22.55 18.06
C PRO A 180 11.70 22.08 19.18
N ASN A 181 11.17 21.42 20.21
CA ASN A 181 11.96 20.83 21.30
C ASN A 181 12.42 19.38 21.00
N ILE A 182 12.17 18.86 19.79
CA ILE A 182 12.66 17.55 19.37
C ILE A 182 14.17 17.62 19.13
N VAL A 183 14.92 16.75 19.79
CA VAL A 183 16.33 16.51 19.44
C VAL A 183 16.32 15.60 18.22
N VAL A 184 16.67 16.16 17.05
CA VAL A 184 16.82 15.41 15.80
C VAL A 184 18.15 14.66 15.85
N PRO A 185 18.16 13.31 15.88
CA PRO A 185 19.36 12.51 15.77
C PRO A 185 20.08 12.74 14.43
N ASP A 186 21.39 12.59 14.43
CA ASP A 186 22.22 12.76 13.22
C ASP A 186 21.81 11.77 12.11
N GLU A 187 21.33 10.57 12.47
CA GLU A 187 20.88 9.58 11.49
C GLU A 187 19.70 10.07 10.64
N ILE A 188 18.75 10.82 11.25
CA ILE A 188 17.60 11.36 10.53
C ILE A 188 18.05 12.44 9.54
N LYS A 189 19.00 13.28 9.98
CA LYS A 189 19.57 14.33 9.16
C LYS A 189 20.29 13.74 7.95
N GLU A 190 21.16 12.76 8.16
CA GLU A 190 21.88 12.08 7.09
C GLU A 190 20.92 11.42 6.09
N GLU A 191 19.90 10.69 6.56
CA GLU A 191 18.88 10.06 5.72
C GLU A 191 18.06 11.10 4.91
N ALA A 192 17.74 12.25 5.51
CA ALA A 192 17.03 13.33 4.81
C ALA A 192 17.93 14.05 3.79
N GLU A 193 19.19 14.33 4.13
CA GLU A 193 20.17 14.95 3.22
C GLU A 193 20.44 14.04 2.01
N GLU A 194 20.59 12.74 2.24
CA GLU A 194 20.78 11.75 1.17
C GLU A 194 19.53 11.65 0.29
N ALA A 195 18.32 11.64 0.86
CA ALA A 195 17.08 11.67 0.08
C ALA A 195 17.03 12.88 -0.86
N VAL A 196 17.39 14.07 -0.37
CA VAL A 196 17.43 15.29 -1.18
C VAL A 196 18.51 15.21 -2.27
N ALA A 197 19.70 14.67 -1.94
CA ALA A 197 20.76 14.47 -2.92
C ALA A 197 20.32 13.52 -4.06
N LEU A 198 19.67 12.41 -3.72
CA LEU A 198 19.10 11.47 -4.67
C LEU A 198 17.99 12.12 -5.51
N LEU A 199 17.11 12.92 -4.94
CA LEU A 199 16.08 13.66 -5.71
C LEU A 199 16.69 14.62 -6.74
N ARG A 200 17.80 15.28 -6.42
CA ARG A 200 18.53 16.09 -7.42
C ARG A 200 19.10 15.21 -8.53
N LYS A 201 19.65 14.04 -8.18
CA LYS A 201 20.17 13.06 -9.13
C LYS A 201 19.09 12.51 -10.06
N VAL A 202 17.87 12.25 -9.56
CA VAL A 202 16.71 11.87 -10.38
C VAL A 202 16.46 12.91 -11.46
N ARG A 203 16.46 14.21 -11.12
CA ARG A 203 16.22 15.28 -12.09
C ARG A 203 17.29 15.31 -13.19
N VAL A 204 18.56 15.09 -12.84
CA VAL A 204 19.66 15.01 -13.81
C VAL A 204 19.47 13.81 -14.74
N LEU A 205 19.25 12.61 -14.19
CA LEU A 205 19.07 11.39 -14.97
C LEU A 205 17.84 11.44 -15.87
N PHE A 206 16.74 12.04 -15.39
CA PHE A 206 15.53 12.23 -16.16
C PHE A 206 15.76 13.16 -17.37
N ASN A 207 16.53 14.24 -17.19
CA ASN A 207 16.89 15.15 -18.29
C ASN A 207 17.89 14.53 -19.28
N GLU A 208 18.71 13.57 -18.84
CA GLU A 208 19.61 12.78 -19.69
C GLU A 208 18.91 11.59 -20.39
N GLU A 209 17.58 11.48 -20.27
CA GLU A 209 16.77 10.38 -20.82
C GLU A 209 17.14 8.98 -20.29
N LYS A 210 17.85 8.90 -19.16
CA LYS A 210 18.22 7.65 -18.47
C LYS A 210 17.11 7.19 -17.52
N TYR A 211 15.96 6.81 -18.08
CA TYR A 211 14.75 6.49 -17.30
C TYR A 211 14.91 5.28 -16.36
N GLU A 212 15.60 4.23 -16.79
CA GLU A 212 15.84 3.03 -15.98
C GLU A 212 16.66 3.33 -14.70
N ASP A 213 17.75 4.09 -14.85
CA ASP A 213 18.54 4.53 -13.70
C ASP A 213 17.73 5.52 -12.84
N SER A 214 17.00 6.42 -13.48
CA SER A 214 16.16 7.41 -12.81
C SER A 214 15.10 6.78 -11.93
N VAL A 215 14.45 5.68 -12.35
CA VAL A 215 13.41 5.01 -11.53
C VAL A 215 14.03 4.32 -10.32
N PHE A 216 15.21 3.73 -10.46
CA PHE A 216 15.92 3.11 -9.36
C PHE A 216 16.38 4.13 -8.32
N VAL A 217 16.94 5.25 -8.77
CA VAL A 217 17.37 6.35 -7.90
C VAL A 217 16.16 7.02 -7.23
N ALA A 218 15.05 7.21 -7.94
CA ALA A 218 13.82 7.78 -7.36
C ALA A 218 13.24 6.89 -6.26
N LYS A 219 13.26 5.57 -6.46
CA LYS A 219 12.87 4.60 -5.43
C LYS A 219 13.77 4.69 -4.19
N GLN A 220 15.08 4.79 -4.38
CA GLN A 220 16.01 4.97 -3.26
C GLN A 220 15.74 6.28 -2.50
N ALA A 221 15.52 7.39 -3.22
CA ALA A 221 15.18 8.66 -2.60
C ALA A 221 13.93 8.56 -1.72
N LEU A 222 12.88 7.88 -2.19
CA LEU A 222 11.69 7.62 -1.40
C LEU A 222 11.98 6.77 -0.15
N ASN A 223 12.82 5.74 -0.27
CA ASN A 223 13.20 4.91 0.87
C ASN A 223 13.94 5.72 1.94
N HIS A 224 14.93 6.52 1.56
CA HIS A 224 15.68 7.39 2.48
C HIS A 224 14.76 8.45 3.13
N ALA A 225 13.89 9.11 2.35
CA ALA A 225 12.91 10.06 2.86
C ALA A 225 11.93 9.41 3.86
N SER A 226 11.56 8.16 3.61
CA SER A 226 10.64 7.43 4.47
C SER A 226 11.29 6.94 5.76
N LYS A 227 12.57 6.52 5.68
CA LYS A 227 13.35 6.15 6.87
C LYS A 227 13.52 7.32 7.82
N SER A 228 13.80 8.52 7.31
CA SER A 228 13.94 9.70 8.15
C SER A 228 12.61 10.05 8.85
N TYR A 229 11.48 10.02 8.12
CA TYR A 229 10.15 10.29 8.69
C TYR A 229 9.67 9.23 9.70
N LEU A 230 9.94 7.94 9.44
CA LEU A 230 9.43 6.82 10.24
C LEU A 230 10.42 6.33 11.32
N SER A 231 11.47 7.10 11.57
CA SER A 231 12.44 6.78 12.61
C SER A 231 11.80 6.76 14.01
N GLU A 232 12.18 5.76 14.80
CA GLU A 232 11.64 5.52 16.14
C GLU A 232 11.80 6.73 17.07
N ASN A 233 12.81 7.57 16.86
CA ASN A 233 13.07 8.76 17.66
C ASN A 233 12.08 9.92 17.41
N ILE A 234 11.60 10.14 16.18
CA ILE A 234 10.56 11.16 15.92
C ILE A 234 9.21 10.70 16.47
N ILE A 235 8.88 9.42 16.28
CA ILE A 235 7.62 8.85 16.74
C ILE A 235 7.61 8.81 18.28
N SER A 236 8.67 8.31 18.93
CA SER A 236 8.72 8.18 20.39
C SER A 236 8.68 9.51 21.14
N GLN A 237 9.28 10.58 20.60
CA GLN A 237 9.20 11.92 21.21
C GLN A 237 7.80 12.53 21.06
N LEU A 238 7.09 12.27 19.97
CA LEU A 238 5.67 12.63 19.83
C LEU A 238 4.79 11.92 20.87
N TYR A 239 5.09 10.65 21.17
CA TYR A 239 4.28 9.83 22.08
C TYR A 239 4.53 10.09 23.58
N PHE A 240 5.73 10.54 23.97
CA PHE A 240 6.03 10.87 25.38
C PHE A 240 6.90 12.13 25.52
N PRO A 241 6.30 13.34 25.38
CA PRO A 241 6.92 14.60 25.75
C PRO A 241 7.54 14.53 27.15
N ALA A 242 8.71 15.11 27.34
CA ALA A 242 9.42 15.09 28.62
C ALA A 242 8.57 15.67 29.78
N GLU A 243 7.65 16.58 29.44
CA GLU A 243 6.68 17.19 30.35
C GLU A 243 5.74 16.16 31.00
N HIS A 244 5.34 15.11 30.27
CA HIS A 244 4.49 14.06 30.81
C HIS A 244 5.28 13.02 31.62
N ARG A 245 6.55 12.77 31.28
CA ARG A 245 7.45 11.96 32.13
C ARG A 245 7.63 12.59 33.51
N LEU A 246 7.85 13.90 33.58
CA LEU A 246 7.94 14.62 34.84
C LEU A 246 6.66 14.50 35.68
N ALA A 247 5.48 14.61 35.05
CA ALA A 247 4.20 14.44 35.75
C ALA A 247 3.99 13.03 36.33
N ILE A 248 4.55 11.98 35.70
CA ILE A 248 4.50 10.60 36.21
C ILE A 248 5.48 10.39 37.38
N PHE A 249 6.68 10.99 37.30
CA PHE A 249 7.71 10.81 38.34
C PHE A 249 7.55 11.77 39.54
N LEU A 250 6.94 12.93 39.36
CA LEU A 250 6.73 13.94 40.41
C LEU A 250 6.00 13.38 41.64
N PRO A 251 4.87 12.64 41.53
CA PRO A 251 4.17 12.05 42.67
C PRO A 251 5.03 11.05 43.47
N LEU A 252 5.97 10.37 42.81
CA LEU A 252 6.84 9.38 43.44
C LEU A 252 8.09 10.02 44.07
N LEU A 253 8.60 11.09 43.47
CA LEU A 253 9.78 11.83 43.94
C LEU A 253 9.44 12.83 45.05
N LEU A 254 8.26 13.48 45.01
CA LEU A 254 7.86 14.50 45.98
C LEU A 254 7.98 14.01 47.44
N PRO A 255 7.46 12.82 47.82
CA PRO A 255 7.47 12.34 49.20
C PRO A 255 8.89 12.09 49.73
N ILE A 256 9.84 11.77 48.85
CA ILE A 256 11.23 11.46 49.20
C ILE A 256 12.07 12.74 49.25
N LEU A 257 11.86 13.67 48.31
CA LEU A 257 12.61 14.92 48.21
C LEU A 257 12.22 15.95 49.27
N LEU A 258 10.94 16.06 49.63
CA LEU A 258 10.45 17.07 50.58
C LEU A 258 11.15 16.99 51.96
N PRO A 259 11.22 15.83 52.62
CA PRO A 259 11.86 15.71 53.93
C PRO A 259 13.35 16.02 53.89
N VAL A 260 14.04 15.60 52.81
CA VAL A 260 15.48 15.83 52.62
C VAL A 260 15.74 17.33 52.44
N PHE A 261 14.95 18.02 51.61
CA PHE A 261 15.08 19.46 51.39
C PHE A 261 14.81 20.27 52.67
N VAL A 262 13.76 19.92 53.42
CA VAL A 262 13.43 20.61 54.68
C VAL A 262 14.56 20.46 55.71
N LYS A 263 15.12 19.25 55.85
CA LYS A 263 16.25 19.01 56.76
C LYS A 263 17.51 19.75 56.31
N LEU A 264 17.81 19.76 55.02
CA LEU A 264 18.96 20.48 54.46
C LEU A 264 18.87 21.99 54.74
N LEU A 265 17.70 22.59 54.52
CA LEU A 265 17.47 24.02 54.79
C LEU A 265 17.59 24.35 56.28
N ALA A 266 17.10 23.47 57.16
CA ALA A 266 17.23 23.64 58.61
C ALA A 266 18.71 23.63 59.04
N GLU A 267 19.51 22.70 58.51
CA GLU A 267 20.92 22.58 58.86
C GLU A 267 21.75 23.75 58.32
N LEU A 268 21.47 24.21 57.09
CA LEU A 268 22.11 25.42 56.54
C LEU A 268 21.78 26.69 57.34
N LYS A 269 20.54 26.82 57.84
CA LYS A 269 20.19 27.93 58.75
C LYS A 269 20.95 27.86 60.07
N LYS A 270 21.09 26.67 60.65
CA LYS A 270 21.88 26.47 61.88
C LYS A 270 23.35 26.83 61.67
N MET A 271 23.96 26.39 60.56
CA MET A 271 25.35 26.73 60.25
C MET A 271 25.56 28.23 60.04
N LYS A 272 24.65 28.92 59.32
CA LYS A 272 24.70 30.38 59.17
C LYS A 272 24.55 31.12 60.50
N GLN A 273 23.70 30.63 61.40
CA GLN A 273 23.55 31.22 62.73
C GLN A 273 24.77 30.98 63.62
N LYS A 274 25.44 29.82 63.49
CA LYS A 274 26.66 29.49 64.23
C LYS A 274 27.82 30.40 63.83
N ASN A 275 28.04 30.60 62.53
CA ASN A 275 29.06 31.53 62.01
C ASN A 275 28.80 33.00 62.36
N LYS A 276 27.54 33.38 62.63
CA LYS A 276 27.17 34.73 63.06
C LYS A 276 27.35 34.95 64.57
N LYS A 277 27.41 33.87 65.36
CA LYS A 277 27.72 33.89 66.80
C LYS A 277 29.22 33.80 67.08
N GLU A 278 30.01 33.16 66.22
CA GLU A 278 31.48 33.09 66.34
C GLU A 278 32.20 34.38 65.87
N LYS A 279 31.51 35.30 65.18
CA LYS A 279 32.05 36.60 64.73
C LYS A 279 31.65 37.80 65.60
N LYS A 280 31.03 37.57 66.76
CA LYS A 280 30.55 38.62 67.67
C LYS A 280 31.24 38.45 69.02
#